data_AF-A0A5K1ED98-F1
#
_entry.id   AF-A0A5K1ED98-F1
#
_cell.length_a   1.000
_cell.length_b   1.000
_cell.length_c   1.000
_cell.angle_alpha   90.00
_cell.angle_beta   90.00
_cell.angle_gamma   90.00
#
_symmetry.space_group_name_H-M   'P 1'
#
loop_
_entity.id
_entity.type
_entity.pdbx_description
1 polymer ?
#
loop_
_entity_poly.entity_id
_entity_poly.type
_entity_poly.pdbx_seq_one_letter_code
_entity_poly.pdbx_strand_id
1 'polypeptide(L)'
;KVYDLGGRKFVLFGVQAIGCNPLSRQATGRCREDMNRVAVAYNSRLRSSIDKLKHDMPGSNFVYIDTYRIIRDVFDNPASN
;
A
#
# COMPACT_ATOMS: atom_id res chain seq x y z
N LYS A 1 -19.91 6.94 7.83
CA LYS A 1 -18.50 6.45 7.77
C LYS A 1 -18.24 5.56 8.98
N VAL A 2 -17.27 4.64 8.95
CA VAL A 2 -16.94 3.77 10.12
C VAL A 2 -16.63 4.59 11.38
N TYR A 3 -16.03 5.77 11.21
CA TYR A 3 -15.81 6.74 12.29
C TYR A 3 -17.09 7.22 12.99
N ASP A 4 -18.16 7.49 12.22
CA ASP A 4 -19.45 7.97 12.75
C ASP A 4 -20.18 6.88 13.56
N LEU A 5 -19.78 5.63 13.37
CA LEU A 5 -20.27 4.46 14.13
C LEU A 5 -19.39 4.13 15.34
N GLY A 6 -18.43 5.00 15.69
CA GLY A 6 -17.53 4.80 16.84
C GLY A 6 -16.18 4.15 16.51
N GLY A 7 -15.88 3.87 15.23
CA GLY A 7 -14.56 3.38 14.83
C GLY A 7 -13.46 4.39 15.14
N ARG A 8 -12.39 3.94 15.83
CA ARG A 8 -11.25 4.79 16.23
C ARG A 8 -9.89 4.20 15.87
N LYS A 9 -9.83 2.99 15.31
CA LYS A 9 -8.58 2.33 14.94
C LYS A 9 -8.69 1.86 13.50
N PHE A 10 -7.79 2.32 12.65
CA PHE A 10 -7.80 2.05 11.22
C PHE A 10 -6.43 1.53 10.78
N VAL A 11 -6.42 0.39 10.10
CA VAL A 11 -5.24 -0.15 9.43
C VAL A 11 -5.44 0.02 7.94
N LEU A 12 -4.49 0.68 7.28
CA LEU A 12 -4.54 0.99 5.86
C LEU A 12 -3.33 0.37 5.18
N PHE A 13 -3.59 -0.53 4.24
CA PHE A 13 -2.56 -1.18 3.44
C PHE A 13 -2.30 -0.33 2.20
N GLY A 14 -1.03 -0.08 1.90
CA GLY A 14 -0.63 0.40 0.58
C GLY A 14 -0.96 -0.62 -0.49
N VAL A 15 -1.18 -0.17 -1.72
CA VAL A 15 -1.22 -1.04 -2.90
C VAL A 15 0.15 -1.70 -3.03
N GLN A 16 0.16 -3.03 -3.03
CA GLN A 16 1.38 -3.84 -3.18
C GLN A 16 2.06 -3.61 -4.55
N ALA A 17 3.25 -4.19 -4.76
CA ALA A 17 3.92 -4.21 -6.06
C ALA A 17 3.15 -5.09 -7.08
N ILE A 18 2.02 -4.58 -7.58
CA ILE A 18 1.07 -5.31 -8.43
C ILE A 18 1.71 -5.79 -9.74
N GLY A 19 2.73 -5.10 -10.25
CA GLY A 19 3.45 -5.51 -11.44
C GLY A 19 4.29 -6.77 -11.25
N CYS A 20 4.52 -7.21 -10.01
CA CYS A 20 5.33 -8.38 -9.70
C CYS A 20 4.52 -9.66 -9.45
N ASN A 21 3.18 -9.62 -9.53
CA ASN A 21 2.37 -10.84 -9.36
C ASN A 21 2.55 -11.83 -10.53
N PRO A 22 2.22 -13.13 -10.35
CA PRO A 22 2.44 -14.15 -11.39
C PRO A 22 1.78 -13.82 -12.73
N LEU A 23 0.56 -13.26 -12.71
CA LEU A 23 -0.17 -12.86 -13.92
C LEU A 23 0.55 -11.74 -14.69
N SER A 24 1.09 -10.76 -13.98
CA SER A 24 1.78 -9.61 -14.58
C SER A 24 3.13 -9.99 -15.18
N ARG A 25 3.76 -11.04 -14.66
CA ARG A 25 5.06 -11.54 -15.10
C ARG A 25 4.97 -12.63 -16.17
N GLN A 26 3.78 -13.13 -16.50
CA GLN A 26 3.59 -14.30 -17.37
C GLN A 26 4.29 -14.15 -18.72
N ALA A 27 4.30 -12.96 -19.30
CA ALA A 27 4.86 -12.72 -20.63
C ALA A 27 6.39 -12.55 -20.66
N THR A 28 6.98 -11.91 -19.65
CA THR A 28 8.40 -11.47 -19.69
C THR A 28 9.25 -12.05 -18.57
N GLY A 29 8.64 -12.71 -17.58
CA GLY A 29 9.28 -13.13 -16.34
C GLY A 29 9.67 -11.96 -15.41
N ARG A 30 9.48 -10.70 -15.83
CA ARG A 30 9.91 -9.49 -15.12
C ARG A 30 8.71 -8.72 -14.58
N CYS A 31 8.91 -7.96 -13.50
CA CYS A 31 7.87 -7.09 -12.99
C CYS A 31 7.46 -6.03 -14.03
N ARG A 32 6.16 -5.74 -14.11
CA ARG A 32 5.59 -4.64 -14.88
C ARG A 32 5.77 -3.31 -14.14
N GLU A 33 6.86 -2.62 -14.45
CA GLU A 33 7.21 -1.38 -13.73
C GLU A 33 6.26 -0.21 -14.00
N ASP A 34 5.56 -0.21 -15.13
CA ASP A 34 4.46 0.71 -15.41
C ASP A 34 3.34 0.58 -14.37
N MET A 35 2.94 -0.65 -14.03
CA MET A 35 1.93 -0.91 -13.01
C MET A 35 2.44 -0.58 -11.60
N ASN A 36 3.72 -0.87 -11.31
CA ASN A 36 4.33 -0.51 -10.02
C ASN A 36 4.40 1.01 -9.81
N ARG A 37 4.69 1.80 -10.85
CA ARG A 37 4.68 3.27 -10.76
C ARG A 37 3.30 3.82 -10.39
N VAL A 38 2.23 3.24 -10.93
CA VAL A 38 0.85 3.60 -10.57
C VAL A 38 0.58 3.28 -9.10
N ALA A 39 1.01 2.11 -8.62
CA ALA A 39 0.88 1.74 -7.21
C ALA A 39 1.63 2.71 -6.28
N VAL A 40 2.87 3.09 -6.62
CA VAL A 40 3.66 4.07 -5.86
C VAL A 40 2.97 5.44 -5.82
N ALA A 41 2.47 5.93 -6.96
CA ALA A 41 1.76 7.19 -7.03
C ALA A 41 0.46 7.19 -6.20
N TYR A 42 -0.30 6.09 -6.24
CA TYR A 42 -1.48 5.91 -5.40
C TYR A 42 -1.12 5.92 -3.91
N ASN A 43 -0.08 5.17 -3.51
CA ASN A 43 0.35 5.07 -2.12
C ASN A 43 0.83 6.41 -1.56
N SER A 44 1.50 7.23 -2.37
CA SER A 44 1.86 8.60 -2.02
C SER A 44 0.62 9.44 -1.69
N ARG A 45 -0.42 9.40 -2.55
CA ARG A 45 -1.69 10.11 -2.32
C ARG A 45 -2.48 9.56 -1.14
N LEU A 46 -2.42 8.25 -0.92
CA LEU A 46 -3.04 7.59 0.24
C LEU A 46 -2.41 8.11 1.53
N ARG A 47 -1.08 8.16 1.63
CA ARG A 47 -0.37 8.71 2.80
C ARG A 47 -0.80 10.15 3.08
N SER A 48 -0.83 11.02 2.07
CA SER A 48 -1.32 12.39 2.24
C SER A 48 -2.79 12.47 2.67
N SER A 49 -3.62 11.52 2.21
CA SER A 49 -5.03 11.44 2.64
C SER A 49 -5.16 10.98 4.08
N ILE A 50 -4.31 10.07 4.54
CA ILE A 50 -4.25 9.63 5.94
C ILE A 50 -3.90 10.81 6.85
N ASP A 51 -2.97 11.67 6.45
CA ASP A 51 -2.61 12.85 7.24
C ASP A 51 -3.77 13.82 7.39
N LYS A 52 -4.58 14.02 6.33
CA LYS A 52 -5.83 14.79 6.40
C LYS A 52 -6.86 14.11 7.29
N LEU A 53 -7.05 12.79 7.17
CA LEU A 53 -8.01 12.05 7.99
C LEU A 53 -7.68 12.08 9.47
N LYS A 54 -6.39 12.08 9.85
CA LYS A 54 -5.96 12.25 11.25
C LYS A 54 -6.43 13.59 11.83
N HIS A 55 -6.44 14.65 11.03
CA HIS A 55 -6.96 15.96 11.43
C HIS A 55 -8.50 15.96 11.50
N ASP A 56 -9.15 15.39 10.48
CA ASP A 56 -10.61 15.43 10.35
C ASP A 56 -11.35 14.45 11.28
N MET A 57 -10.66 13.45 11.83
CA MET A 57 -11.20 12.41 12.72
C MET A 57 -10.48 12.43 14.07
N PRO A 58 -10.69 13.45 14.92
CA PRO A 58 -10.02 13.55 16.21
C PRO A 58 -10.30 12.32 17.09
N GLY A 59 -9.28 11.90 17.84
CA GLY A 59 -9.33 10.71 18.69
C GLY A 59 -9.25 9.37 17.95
N SER A 60 -9.02 9.38 16.62
CA SER A 60 -8.74 8.18 15.84
C SER A 60 -7.23 7.92 15.70
N ASN A 61 -6.88 6.65 15.49
CA ASN A 61 -5.53 6.17 15.23
C ASN A 61 -5.49 5.47 13.87
N PHE A 62 -4.53 5.87 13.04
CA PHE A 62 -4.28 5.29 11.73
C PHE A 62 -2.90 4.66 11.68
N VAL A 63 -2.85 3.40 11.27
CA VAL A 63 -1.61 2.67 10.96
C VAL A 63 -1.57 2.45 9.46
N TYR A 64 -0.48 2.88 8.82
CA TYR A 64 -0.20 2.59 7.43
C TYR A 64 0.80 1.44 7.32
N ILE A 65 0.47 0.42 6.53
CA ILE A 65 1.37 -0.70 6.24
C ILE A 65 1.88 -0.52 4.82
N ASP A 66 3.21 -0.43 4.67
CA ASP A 66 3.86 -0.33 3.37
C ASP A 66 3.95 -1.69 2.66
N THR A 67 2.80 -2.17 2.22
CA THR A 67 2.69 -3.46 1.51
C THR A 67 3.42 -3.45 0.18
N TYR A 68 3.62 -2.28 -0.43
CA TYR A 68 4.46 -2.17 -1.63
C TYR A 68 5.88 -2.64 -1.34
N ARG A 69 6.51 -2.05 -0.31
CA ARG A 69 7.87 -2.42 0.08
C ARG A 69 7.95 -3.88 0.49
N ILE A 70 7.04 -4.36 1.35
CA ILE A 70 7.05 -5.75 1.83
C ILE A 70 7.04 -6.74 0.65
N ILE A 71 6.12 -6.55 -0.31
CA ILE A 71 6.02 -7.45 -1.46
C ILE A 71 7.20 -7.26 -2.41
N ARG A 72 7.69 -6.04 -2.59
CA ARG A 72 8.85 -5.77 -3.44
C ARG A 72 10.11 -6.44 -2.90
N ASP A 73 10.36 -6.36 -1.60
CA ASP A 73 11.52 -6.98 -0.94
C ASP A 73 11.52 -8.51 -1.10
N VAL A 74 10.35 -9.17 -1.07
CA VAL A 74 10.25 -10.62 -1.36
C VAL A 74 10.75 -10.98 -2.77
N PHE A 75 10.56 -10.10 -3.75
CA PHE A 75 11.00 -10.34 -5.13
C PHE A 75 12.45 -9.91 -5.37
N ASP A 76 12.87 -8.77 -4.81
CA ASP A 76 14.21 -8.23 -5.00
C ASP A 76 15.25 -8.95 -4.10
N ASN A 77 14.82 -9.49 -2.95
CA ASN A 77 15.65 -10.23 -2.00
C ASN A 77 14.92 -11.46 -1.42
N PRO A 78 14.82 -12.57 -2.18
CA PRO A 78 14.07 -13.76 -1.74
C PRO A 78 14.68 -14.48 -0.53
N ALA A 79 15.92 -14.16 -0.14
CA ALA A 79 16.61 -14.75 1.01
C ALA A 79 16.53 -13.88 2.28
N SER A 80 15.95 -12.67 2.23
CA SER A 80 15.64 -11.92 3.44
C SER A 80 14.39 -12.50 4.11
N ASN A 81 14.59 -13.55 4.90
CA ASN A 81 13.74 -13.95 6.02
C ASN A 81 14.60 -14.74 7.01
#